data_AF-R9PMT3-F1
#
_entry.id   AF-R9PMT3-F1
#
_cell.length_a   1.000
_cell.length_b   1.000
_cell.length_c   1.000
_cell.angle_alpha   90.00
_cell.angle_beta   90.00
_cell.angle_gamma   90.00
#
_symmetry.space_group_name_H-M   'P 1'
#
loop_
_entity.id
_entity.type
_entity.pdbx_description
1 polymer ?
#
loop_
_entity_poly.entity_id
_entity_poly.type
_entity_poly.pdbx_seq_one_letter_code
_entity_poly.pdbx_strand_id
1 'polypeptide(L)'
;MTPSQIGVQLRDSQGIAQVRFVTGNKILRILKSQGLAPQIPEDLYHLIKKAVSVRKHLERNRKDMDSKFRLILIESRIHRLARYYKTKGAVAPTFKYEAATASTLVA
;
A
#
# COMPACT_ATOMS: atom_id res chain seq x y z
N MET A 1 -0.35 -7.79 9.91
CA MET A 1 -1.72 -7.21 9.87
C MET A 1 -1.61 -5.73 9.52
N THR A 2 -2.48 -5.21 8.66
CA THR A 2 -2.34 -3.84 8.17
C THR A 2 -3.03 -2.83 9.11
N PRO A 3 -2.59 -1.55 9.17
CA PRO A 3 -3.23 -0.52 9.99
C PRO A 3 -4.75 -0.42 9.75
N SER A 4 -5.19 -0.56 8.50
CA SER A 4 -6.62 -0.55 8.17
C SER A 4 -7.36 -1.77 8.73
N GLN A 5 -6.76 -2.97 8.64
CA GLN A 5 -7.34 -4.19 9.23
C GLN A 5 -7.43 -4.11 10.76
N ILE A 6 -6.43 -3.52 11.43
CA ILE A 6 -6.46 -3.30 12.87
C ILE A 6 -7.67 -2.44 13.25
N GLY A 7 -7.93 -1.36 12.51
CA GLY A 7 -9.09 -0.50 12.75
C GLY A 7 -10.43 -1.24 12.61
N VAL A 8 -10.55 -2.11 11.61
CA VAL A 8 -11.75 -2.94 11.41
C VAL A 8 -11.94 -3.93 12.57
N GLN A 9 -10.87 -4.62 12.98
CA GLN A 9 -10.95 -5.56 14.09
C GLN A 9 -11.31 -4.88 15.41
N LEU A 10 -10.74 -3.71 15.70
CA LEU A 10 -11.06 -2.95 16.92
C LEU A 10 -12.53 -2.49 16.92
N ARG A 11 -13.07 -2.12 15.77
CA ARG A 11 -14.48 -1.74 15.65
C ARG A 11 -15.41 -2.93 15.82
N ASP A 12 -15.14 -4.02 15.11
CA ASP A 12 -16.10 -5.11 14.95
C ASP A 12 -16.00 -6.15 16.09
N SER A 13 -14.80 -6.37 16.65
CA SER A 13 -14.57 -7.37 17.72
C SER A 13 -14.44 -6.77 19.12
N GLN A 14 -14.14 -5.47 19.25
CA GLN A 14 -13.92 -4.80 20.54
C GLN A 14 -14.87 -3.62 20.78
N GLY A 15 -15.74 -3.28 19.82
CA GLY A 15 -16.70 -2.19 19.93
C GLY A 15 -16.08 -0.79 19.89
N ILE A 16 -14.80 -0.64 19.51
CA ILE A 16 -14.11 0.65 19.46
C ILE A 16 -14.32 1.29 18.09
N ALA A 17 -15.34 2.15 17.98
CA ALA A 17 -15.72 2.78 16.72
C ALA A 17 -14.59 3.62 16.07
N GLN A 18 -13.85 4.39 16.88
CA GLN A 18 -12.81 5.30 16.42
C GLN A 18 -11.66 5.38 17.45
N VAL A 19 -10.51 4.80 17.12
CA VAL A 19 -9.32 4.73 18.00
C VAL A 19 -8.82 6.11 18.44
N ARG A 20 -9.01 7.12 17.60
CA ARG A 20 -8.56 8.50 17.88
C ARG A 20 -9.22 9.10 19.11
N PHE A 21 -10.50 8.82 19.38
CA PHE A 21 -11.19 9.42 20.52
C PHE A 21 -10.80 8.78 21.85
N VAL A 22 -10.44 7.49 21.82
CA VAL A 22 -10.01 6.78 23.02
C VAL A 22 -8.55 7.11 23.38
N THR A 23 -7.67 7.17 22.39
CA THR A 23 -6.21 7.26 22.60
C THR A 23 -5.60 8.63 22.32
N GLY A 24 -6.40 9.58 21.80
CA GLY A 24 -5.92 10.89 21.33
C GLY A 24 -5.13 10.85 20.01
N ASN A 25 -4.71 9.67 19.54
CA ASN A 25 -3.85 9.49 18.37
C ASN A 25 -4.46 8.56 17.31
N LYS A 26 -4.02 8.70 16.06
CA LYS A 26 -4.40 7.76 14.98
C LYS A 26 -3.56 6.48 15.07
N ILE A 27 -4.12 5.35 14.64
CA ILE A 27 -3.48 4.02 14.63
C ILE A 27 -2.06 4.08 14.08
N LEU A 28 -1.87 4.70 12.90
CA LEU A 28 -0.55 4.79 12.26
C LEU A 28 0.48 5.59 13.07
N ARG A 29 0.05 6.58 13.87
CA ARG A 29 0.97 7.30 14.78
C ARG A 29 1.40 6.44 15.95
N ILE A 30 0.47 5.67 16.53
CA ILE A 30 0.75 4.74 17.62
C ILE A 30 1.73 3.65 17.14
N LEU A 31 1.53 3.10 15.95
CA LEU A 31 2.45 2.13 15.37
C LEU A 31 3.85 2.71 15.14
N LYS A 32 3.95 3.98 14.72
CA LYS A 32 5.24 4.67 14.56
C LYS A 32 5.96 4.88 15.88
N SER A 33 5.26 5.33 16.92
CA SER A 33 5.88 5.54 18.23
C SER A 33 6.36 4.25 18.88
N GLN A 34 5.73 3.12 18.54
CA GLN A 34 6.12 1.79 19.02
C GLN A 34 7.13 1.08 18.10
N GLY A 35 7.60 1.72 17.01
CA GLY A 35 8.54 1.10 16.07
C GLY A 35 7.97 -0.05 15.22
N LEU A 36 6.64 -0.23 15.22
CA LEU A 36 5.92 -1.30 14.50
C LEU A 36 5.34 -0.83 13.15
N ALA A 37 5.67 0.39 12.73
CA ALA A 37 5.15 0.94 11.47
C ALA A 37 5.81 0.25 10.26
N PRO A 38 5.04 -0.04 9.20
CA PRO A 38 5.59 -0.60 7.97
C PRO A 38 6.50 0.42 7.28
N GLN A 39 7.59 -0.06 6.67
CA GLN A 39 8.54 0.76 5.92
C GLN A 39 7.92 1.38 4.67
N ILE A 40 7.04 0.64 4.00
CA ILE A 40 6.28 1.11 2.85
C ILE A 40 4.86 1.44 3.32
N PRO A 41 4.31 2.63 2.98
CA PRO A 41 2.92 2.96 3.24
C PRO A 41 1.94 1.88 2.72
N GLU A 42 0.89 1.60 3.50
CA GLU A 42 -0.06 0.51 3.24
C GLU A 42 -0.73 0.62 1.86
N ASP A 43 -1.13 1.83 1.47
CA ASP A 43 -1.76 2.13 0.19
C ASP A 43 -0.83 1.87 -1.00
N LEU A 44 0.42 2.29 -0.89
CA LEU A 44 1.45 2.05 -1.90
C LEU A 44 1.74 0.55 -2.03
N TYR A 45 1.87 -0.15 -0.90
CA TYR A 45 2.09 -1.60 -0.86
C TYR A 45 0.98 -2.38 -1.58
N HIS A 46 -0.30 -2.07 -1.30
CA HIS A 46 -1.43 -2.79 -1.92
C HIS A 46 -1.58 -2.50 -3.42
N LEU A 47 -1.23 -1.29 -3.88
CA LEU A 47 -1.22 -1.00 -5.31
C LEU A 47 -0.11 -1.78 -6.04
N ILE A 48 1.09 -1.85 -5.46
CA ILE A 48 2.20 -2.65 -6.00
C ILE A 48 1.79 -4.13 -6.03
N LYS A 49 1.21 -4.66 -4.94
CA LYS A 49 0.68 -6.03 -4.89
C LYS A 49 -0.32 -6.32 -6.00
N LYS A 50 -1.26 -5.39 -6.24
CA LYS A 50 -2.24 -5.51 -7.31
C LYS A 50 -1.55 -5.49 -8.69
N ALA A 51 -0.60 -4.59 -8.91
CA ALA A 51 0.14 -4.50 -10.17
C ALA A 51 0.92 -5.79 -10.48
N VAL A 52 1.60 -6.37 -9.47
CA VAL A 52 2.32 -7.66 -9.59
C VAL A 52 1.36 -8.78 -10.00
N SER A 53 0.19 -8.86 -9.38
CA SER A 53 -0.82 -9.87 -9.73
C SER A 53 -1.34 -9.72 -11.15
N VAL A 54 -1.65 -8.49 -11.59
CA VAL A 54 -2.15 -8.23 -12.96
C VAL A 54 -1.06 -8.51 -13.99
N ARG A 55 0.19 -8.17 -13.69
CA ARG A 55 1.34 -8.47 -14.56
C ARG A 55 1.53 -9.97 -14.75
N LYS A 56 1.49 -10.75 -13.67
CA LYS A 56 1.56 -12.23 -13.70
C LYS A 56 0.42 -12.84 -14.53
N HIS A 57 -0.77 -12.25 -14.48
CA HIS A 57 -1.90 -12.66 -15.34
C HIS A 57 -1.60 -12.39 -16.82
N LEU A 58 -1.13 -11.18 -17.16
CA LEU A 58 -0.84 -10.77 -18.53
C LEU A 58 0.35 -11.52 -19.17
N GLU A 59 1.29 -12.03 -18.38
CA GLU A 59 2.37 -12.89 -18.87
C GLU A 59 1.84 -14.13 -19.59
N ARG A 60 0.76 -14.72 -19.05
CA ARG A 60 0.06 -15.88 -19.63
C ARG A 60 -1.00 -15.47 -20.64
N ASN A 61 -1.73 -14.38 -20.36
CA ASN A 61 -2.89 -13.92 -21.12
C ASN A 61 -2.60 -12.63 -21.89
N ARG A 62 -1.65 -12.70 -22.84
CA ARG A 62 -1.13 -11.51 -23.55
C ARG A 62 -2.16 -10.75 -24.39
N LYS A 63 -3.28 -11.39 -24.75
CA LYS A 63 -4.37 -10.80 -25.56
C LYS A 63 -5.40 -10.03 -24.73
N ASP A 64 -5.31 -10.06 -23.41
CA ASP A 64 -6.23 -9.35 -22.51
C ASP A 64 -5.91 -7.84 -22.49
N MET A 65 -6.58 -7.10 -23.37
CA MET A 65 -6.38 -5.66 -23.55
C MET A 65 -6.96 -4.84 -22.39
N ASP A 66 -8.04 -5.30 -21.75
CA ASP A 66 -8.64 -4.60 -20.60
C ASP A 66 -7.71 -4.69 -19.38
N SER A 67 -7.17 -5.87 -19.07
CA SER A 67 -6.19 -6.01 -18.00
C SER A 67 -4.91 -5.19 -18.26
N LYS A 68 -4.47 -5.10 -19.53
CA LYS A 68 -3.33 -4.27 -19.91
C LYS A 68 -3.61 -2.78 -19.68
N PHE A 69 -4.79 -2.30 -20.08
CA PHE A 69 -5.23 -0.94 -19.80
C PHE A 69 -5.30 -0.65 -18.30
N ARG A 70 -5.88 -1.56 -17.52
CA ARG A 70 -5.97 -1.45 -16.06
C ARG A 70 -4.60 -1.45 -15.38
N LEU A 71 -3.64 -2.23 -15.88
CA LEU A 71 -2.27 -2.22 -15.38
C LEU A 71 -1.66 -0.82 -15.49
N ILE A 72 -1.81 -0.16 -16.64
CA ILE A 72 -1.30 1.22 -16.88
C ILE A 72 -1.90 2.19 -15.87
N LEU A 73 -3.21 2.08 -15.58
CA LEU A 73 -3.87 2.92 -14.59
C LEU A 73 -3.33 2.70 -13.17
N ILE A 74 -3.10 1.43 -12.79
CA ILE A 74 -2.53 1.08 -11.48
C ILE A 74 -1.11 1.62 -11.35
N GLU A 75 -0.26 1.42 -12.36
CA GLU A 75 1.13 1.93 -12.37
C GLU A 75 1.17 3.46 -12.31
N SER A 76 0.27 4.14 -13.02
CA SER A 76 0.12 5.59 -12.94
C SER A 76 -0.24 6.08 -11.53
N ARG A 77 -1.10 5.34 -10.81
CA ARG A 77 -1.44 5.64 -9.41
C ARG A 77 -0.25 5.41 -8.48
N ILE A 78 0.52 4.33 -8.68
CA ILE A 78 1.75 4.05 -7.93
C ILE A 78 2.74 5.19 -8.07
N HIS A 79 3.01 5.66 -9.29
CA HIS A 79 3.93 6.77 -9.53
C HIS A 79 3.49 8.08 -8.85
N ARG A 80 2.19 8.39 -8.87
CA ARG A 80 1.63 9.56 -8.19
C ARG A 80 1.82 9.48 -6.66
N LEU A 81 1.51 8.33 -6.06
CA LEU A 81 1.68 8.15 -4.61
C LEU A 81 3.16 8.10 -4.21
N ALA A 82 4.02 7.43 -4.98
CA ALA A 82 5.45 7.42 -4.73
C ALA A 82 6.03 8.84 -4.76
N ARG A 83 5.59 9.71 -5.67
CA ARG A 83 5.98 11.13 -5.68
C ARG A 83 5.56 11.84 -4.40
N TYR A 84 4.30 11.68 -3.98
CA TYR A 84 3.79 12.27 -2.74
C TYR A 84 4.59 11.83 -1.50
N TYR A 85 4.83 10.52 -1.36
CA TYR A 85 5.52 9.99 -0.19
C TYR A 85 7.02 10.32 -0.15
N LYS A 86 7.66 10.51 -1.31
CA LYS A 86 9.02 11.07 -1.38
C LYS A 86 9.07 12.49 -0.84
N THR A 87 8.13 13.35 -1.25
CA THR A 87 8.06 14.74 -0.73
C THR A 87 7.74 14.79 0.76
N LYS A 88 6.97 13.83 1.29
CA LYS A 88 6.66 13.73 2.72
C LYS A 88 7.74 13.05 3.57
N GLY A 89 8.82 12.56 2.97
CA GLY A 89 9.90 11.85 3.67
C GLY A 89 9.45 10.50 4.26
N ALA A 90 8.32 9.95 3.80
CA ALA A 90 7.84 8.65 4.26
C ALA A 90 8.49 7.47 3.52
N VAL A 91 9.16 7.76 2.40
CA VAL A 91 9.88 6.80 1.56
C VAL A 91 11.18 7.46 1.11
N ALA A 92 12.24 6.66 0.94
CA ALA A 92 13.54 7.16 0.49
C ALA A 92 13.43 7.96 -0.82
N PRO A 93 14.18 9.07 -0.99
CA PRO A 93 14.19 9.84 -2.23
C PRO A 93 14.59 9.02 -3.47
N THR A 94 15.45 8.02 -3.26
CA THR A 94 15.93 7.06 -4.26
C THR A 94 14.89 6.01 -4.64
N PHE A 95 13.76 5.96 -3.95
CA PHE A 95 12.72 4.98 -4.25
C PHE A 95 12.13 5.19 -5.64
N LYS A 96 12.19 4.12 -6.41
CA LYS A 96 11.66 4.02 -7.76
C LYS A 96 10.88 2.72 -7.87
N TYR A 97 9.65 2.83 -8.37
CA TYR A 97 8.89 1.65 -8.73
C TYR A 97 9.42 1.13 -10.07
N GLU A 98 10.00 -0.07 -10.03
CA GLU A 98 10.40 -0.79 -11.24
C GLU A 98 9.71 -2.13 -11.25
N ALA A 99 9.00 -2.41 -12.34
CA ALA A 99 8.08 -3.53 -12.36
C ALA A 99 8.77 -4.91 -12.35
N ALA A 100 10.04 -4.98 -12.76
CA ALA A 100 10.87 -6.18 -12.60
C ALA A 100 11.16 -6.50 -11.13
N THR A 101 11.36 -5.46 -10.31
CA THR A 101 11.64 -5.58 -8.86
C THR A 101 10.40 -5.51 -7.99
N ALA A 102 9.23 -5.23 -8.57
CA ALA A 102 8.00 -5.02 -7.81
C ALA A 102 7.57 -6.25 -6.98
N SER A 103 7.94 -7.46 -7.39
CA SER A 103 7.67 -8.69 -6.65
C SER A 103 8.43 -8.78 -5.33
N THR A 104 9.66 -8.25 -5.26
CA THR A 104 10.50 -8.30 -4.04
C THR A 104 10.04 -7.28 -3.00
N LEU A 105 9.29 -6.25 -3.41
CA LEU A 105 8.71 -5.23 -2.53
C LEU A 105 7.44 -5.69 -1.80
N VAL A 106 6.89 -6.84 -2.20
CA VAL A 106 5.60 -7.37 -1.72
C VAL A 106 5.75 -8.78 -1.12
N ALA A 107 6.98 -9.27 -1.02
CA ALA A 107 7.31 -10.54 -0.39
C ALA A 107 7.15 -10.48 1.14
#